data_AF-A0A526YFI8-F1
#
_entry.id   AF-A0A526YFI8-F1
#
_cell.length_a   1.000
_cell.length_b   1.000
_cell.length_c   1.000
_cell.angle_alpha   90.00
_cell.angle_beta   90.00
_cell.angle_gamma   90.00
#
_symmetry.space_group_name_H-M   'P 1'
#
loop_
_entity.id
_entity.type
_entity.pdbx_description
1 polymer ?
#
loop_
_entity_poly.entity_id
_entity_poly.type
_entity_poly.pdbx_seq_one_letter_code
_entity_poly.pdbx_strand_id
1 'polypeptide(L)' 'ALCERTEGLLLRNTQVANQFDLCATSLPMPGMARPAGLMLVARHGDDHRLLRIAAEVEALLGR' A
#
# COMPACT_ATOMS: atom_id res chain seq x y z
N ALA A 1 -9.66 9.39 -22.32
CA ALA A 1 -8.24 9.61 -22.64
C ALA A 1 -7.42 10.11 -21.44
N LEU A 2 -7.45 11.40 -21.06
CA LEU A 2 -6.61 11.90 -19.95
C LEU A 2 -7.05 11.34 -18.59
N CYS A 3 -8.36 11.29 -18.33
CA CYS A 3 -8.91 10.75 -17.08
C CYS A 3 -8.46 9.29 -16.87
N GLU A 4 -8.71 8.42 -17.85
CA GLU A 4 -8.34 7.00 -17.81
C GLU A 4 -6.84 6.80 -17.60
N ARG A 5 -5.99 7.61 -18.24
CA ARG A 5 -4.55 7.55 -18.04
C ARG A 5 -4.15 7.93 -16.61
N THR A 6 -4.74 9.00 -16.08
CA THR A 6 -4.47 9.47 -14.72
C THR A 6 -4.96 8.44 -13.69
N GLU A 7 -6.16 7.89 -13.89
CA GLU A 7 -6.71 6.83 -13.05
C GLU A 7 -5.80 5.59 -13.04
N GLY A 8 -5.35 5.14 -14.21
CA GLY A 8 -4.42 4.02 -14.31
C GLY A 8 -3.11 4.28 -13.54
N LEU A 9 -2.58 5.51 -13.57
CA LEU A 9 -1.38 5.86 -12.82
C LEU A 9 -1.62 5.90 -11.29
N LEU A 10 -2.79 6.38 -10.86
CA LEU A 10 -3.14 6.48 -9.43
C LEU A 10 -3.48 5.12 -8.83
N LEU A 11 -4.19 4.27 -9.56
CA LEU A 11 -4.73 3.02 -9.05
C LEU A 11 -3.90 1.78 -9.41
N ARG A 12 -2.81 1.90 -10.18
CA ARG A 12 -1.96 0.76 -10.60
C ARG A 12 -1.63 -0.24 -9.50
N ASN A 13 -1.45 0.23 -8.26
CA ASN A 13 -1.15 -0.63 -7.12
C ASN A 13 -2.42 -1.15 -6.43
N THR A 14 -3.39 -0.27 -6.15
CA THR A 14 -4.61 -0.62 -5.39
C THR A 14 -5.57 -1.50 -6.20
N GLN A 15 -5.62 -1.30 -7.52
CA GLN A 15 -6.51 -2.04 -8.41
C GLN A 15 -6.17 -3.53 -8.43
N VAL A 16 -4.89 -3.89 -8.34
CA VAL A 16 -4.45 -5.29 -8.25
C VAL A 16 -4.97 -5.94 -6.98
N ALA A 17 -4.82 -5.27 -5.83
CA ALA A 17 -5.29 -5.80 -4.56
C ALA A 17 -6.81 -6.06 -4.56
N ASN A 18 -7.59 -5.10 -5.06
CA ASN A 18 -9.06 -5.23 -5.13
C ASN A 18 -9.52 -6.34 -6.09
N GLN A 19 -8.90 -6.46 -7.27
CA GLN A 19 -9.32 -7.44 -8.29
C GLN A 19 -9.04 -8.89 -7.89
N PHE A 20 -8.01 -9.10 -7.06
CA PHE A 20 -7.60 -10.44 -6.61
C PHE A 20 -8.03 -10.76 -5.17
N ASP A 21 -8.96 -9.96 -4.60
CA ASP A 21 -9.49 -10.16 -3.25
C ASP A 21 -8.37 -10.24 -2.17
N LEU A 22 -7.34 -9.42 -2.33
CA LEU A 22 -6.18 -9.35 -1.43
C LEU A 22 -6.44 -8.34 -0.30
N CYS A 23 -5.76 -8.50 0.84
CA CYS A 23 -5.74 -7.47 1.89
C CYS A 23 -4.49 -6.58 1.75
N ALA A 24 -4.62 -5.28 2.02
CA ALA A 24 -3.53 -4.33 1.88
C ALA A 24 -3.58 -3.23 2.95
N THR A 25 -2.40 -2.71 3.34
CA THR A 25 -2.27 -1.56 4.25
C THR A 25 -1.21 -0.60 3.73
N SER A 26 -1.36 0.70 4.02
CA SER A 26 -0.42 1.75 3.61
C SER A 26 0.23 2.37 4.83
N LEU A 27 1.57 2.44 4.82
CA LEU A 27 2.38 3.03 5.88
C LEU A 27 2.95 4.38 5.41
N PRO A 28 3.14 5.37 6.31
CA PRO A 28 3.82 6.60 5.96
C PRO A 28 5.32 6.36 5.67
N MET A 29 5.89 7.08 4.70
CA MET A 29 7.33 7.12 4.46
C MET A 29 7.88 8.51 4.82
N PRO A 30 8.35 8.71 6.08
CA PRO A 30 8.87 10.01 6.50
C PRO A 30 10.16 10.37 5.75
N GLY A 31 10.49 11.67 5.70
CA GLY A 31 11.70 12.18 5.05
C GLY A 31 11.63 12.30 3.52
N MET A 32 10.52 11.91 2.90
CA MET A 32 10.31 12.08 1.46
C MET A 32 10.10 13.56 1.09
N ALA A 33 10.67 14.00 -0.03
CA ALA A 33 10.51 15.38 -0.54
C ALA A 33 9.03 15.76 -0.83
N ARG A 34 8.17 14.76 -1.04
CA ARG A 34 6.71 14.89 -1.11
C ARG A 34 6.06 13.75 -0.31
N PRO A 35 4.88 13.96 0.30
CA PRO A 35 4.19 12.90 1.02
C PRO A 35 4.01 11.65 0.15
N ALA A 36 4.41 10.50 0.67
CA ALA A 36 4.30 9.22 0.02
C ALA A 36 4.06 8.12 1.05
N GLY A 37 3.43 7.04 0.60
CA GLY A 37 3.16 5.86 1.42
C GLY A 37 3.71 4.58 0.80
N LEU A 38 4.07 3.63 1.66
CA LEU A 38 4.46 2.28 1.28
C LEU A 38 3.25 1.36 1.43
N MET A 39 2.82 0.72 0.34
CA MET A 39 1.74 -0.23 0.36
C MET A 39 2.26 -1.65 0.54
N LEU A 40 1.75 -2.36 1.55
CA LEU A 40 1.99 -3.77 1.79
C LEU A 40 0.72 -4.55 1.43
N VAL A 41 0.87 -5.68 0.74
CA VAL A 41 -0.24 -6.53 0.30
C VAL A 41 0.00 -7.96 0.77
N ALA A 42 -1.06 -8.62 1.24
CA ALA A 42 -1.06 -10.04 1.60
C ALA A 42 -2.28 -10.74 0.97
N ARG A 43 -2.35 -12.06 1.10
CA ARG A 43 -3.48 -12.84 0.57
C ARG A 43 -4.78 -12.52 1.30
N HIS A 44 -5.89 -12.88 0.67
CA HIS A 44 -7.22 -12.85 1.29
C HIS A 44 -7.18 -13.45 2.72
N GLY A 45 -7.71 -12.72 3.70
CA GLY A 45 -7.84 -13.17 5.09
C GLY A 45 -6.54 -13.19 5.93
N ASP A 46 -5.40 -12.77 5.38
CA ASP A 46 -4.11 -12.70 6.09
C ASP A 46 -3.94 -11.37 6.89
N ASP A 47 -5.01 -10.62 7.19
CA ASP A 47 -4.97 -9.28 7.79
C ASP A 47 -4.12 -9.18 9.07
N HIS A 48 -4.29 -10.11 10.02
CA HIS A 48 -3.50 -10.12 11.25
C HIS A 48 -2.00 -10.32 10.98
N ARG A 49 -1.68 -11.17 10.00
CA ARG A 49 -0.29 -11.38 9.58
C ARG A 49 0.26 -10.13 8.89
N LEU A 50 -0.54 -9.50 8.03
CA LEU A 50 -0.18 -8.26 7.34
C LEU A 50 0.07 -7.13 8.34
N LEU A 51 -0.81 -6.94 9.33
CA LEU A 51 -0.65 -5.90 10.35
C LEU A 51 0.58 -6.12 11.23
N ARG A 52 0.90 -7.38 11.57
CA ARG A 52 2.14 -7.69 12.30
C ARG A 52 3.38 -7.32 11.50
N ILE A 53 3.39 -7.60 10.19
CA ILE A 53 4.49 -7.18 9.31
C ILE A 53 4.53 -5.65 9.20
N ALA A 54 3.36 -5.02 9.05
CA ALA A 54 3.26 -3.58 8.90
C ALA A 54 3.78 -2.82 10.11
N ALA A 55 3.51 -3.30 11.33
CA ALA A 55 4.04 -2.70 12.55
C ALA A 55 5.58 -2.71 12.60
N GLU A 56 6.22 -3.82 12.20
CA GLU A 56 7.69 -3.91 12.14
C GLU A 56 8.27 -2.98 11.06
N VAL A 57 7.62 -2.92 9.89
CA VAL A 57 8.04 -2.02 8.81
C VAL A 57 7.87 -0.56 9.22
N GLU A 58 6.77 -0.19 9.88
CA GLU A 58 6.54 1.15 10.40
C GLU A 58 7.60 1.54 11.43
N ALA A 59 7.98 0.63 12.34
CA ALA A 59 9.06 0.87 13.30
C ALA A 59 10.43 1.06 12.63
N LEU A 60 10.67 0.46 11.46
CA LEU A 60 11.89 0.68 10.67
C LEU A 60 11.85 2.01 9.91
N LEU A 61 10.69 2.40 9.40
CA LEU A 61 10.49 3.66 8.66
C LEU A 61 10.44 4.89 9.57
N GLY A 62 9.96 4.74 10.81
CA GLY A 62 9.86 5.82 11.80
C GLY A 62 11.17 6.15 12.53
N ARG A 63 12.26 5.45 12.23
CA ARG A 63 13.63 5.78 12.67
C ARG A 63 14.28 6.74 11.70
#